data_AF-A0A1A9AJJ7-F1
#
_entry.id   AF-A0A1A9AJJ7-F1
#
_cell.length_a   1.000
_cell.length_b   1.000
_cell.length_c   1.000
_cell.angle_alpha   90.00
_cell.angle_beta   90.00
_cell.angle_gamma   90.00
#
_symmetry.space_group_name_H-M   'P 1'
#
loop_
_entity.id
_entity.type
_entity.pdbx_description
1 polymer ?
#
loop_
_entity_poly.entity_id
_entity_poly.type
_entity_poly.pdbx_seq_one_letter_code
_entity_poly.pdbx_strand_id
1 'polypeptide(L)'
;MKISSELNRKAKSRNSVTQLSTEIVQEDDDDYEYELEELIDKITDTWNDTFRDMIEDYIDFTEQNNILDNDWKCQMWNQRWYRYLQHLVSSLNAVIQDDSYSLDAKEYVSNEFLYWANNDFIWFLSIVKDEWDTRIENEIVEIQA
;
A
#
# COMPACT_ATOMS: atom_id res chain seq x y z
N MET A 1 -6.95 1.91 -2.57
CA MET A 1 -6.28 1.93 -1.26
C MET A 1 -6.17 3.39 -0.82
N LYS A 2 -6.36 3.74 0.45
CA LYS A 2 -6.34 5.15 0.88
C LYS A 2 -5.06 5.44 1.66
N ILE A 3 -4.17 6.22 1.06
CA ILE A 3 -3.07 6.89 1.77
C ILE A 3 -3.67 8.21 2.26
N SER A 4 -3.56 8.48 3.56
CA SER A 4 -4.35 9.53 4.19
C SER A 4 -3.47 10.73 4.48
N SER A 5 -3.83 11.88 3.92
CA SER A 5 -3.23 13.19 4.16
C SER A 5 -3.88 13.89 5.36
N GLU A 6 -4.16 13.21 6.49
CA GLU A 6 -4.70 13.91 7.67
C GLU A 6 -3.63 14.84 8.28
N LEU A 7 -3.44 15.98 7.62
CA LEU A 7 -2.60 17.09 8.00
C LEU A 7 -3.04 17.55 9.38
N ASN A 8 -2.07 17.53 10.28
CA ASN A 8 -2.21 17.82 11.68
C ASN A 8 -2.63 19.29 11.87
N ARG A 9 -3.94 19.61 11.77
CA ARG A 9 -4.54 20.94 12.05
C ARG A 9 -4.45 21.37 13.53
N LYS A 10 -3.46 20.90 14.29
CA LYS A 10 -3.43 21.03 15.75
C LYS A 10 -2.10 21.54 16.32
N ALA A 11 -1.44 22.50 15.67
CA ALA A 11 -0.27 23.13 16.30
C ALA A 11 0.08 24.56 15.83
N LYS A 12 -0.87 25.51 15.70
CA LYS A 12 -0.49 26.93 15.56
C LYS A 12 -1.46 27.89 16.27
N SER A 13 -1.75 27.60 17.53
CA SER A 13 -2.31 28.57 18.48
C SER A 13 -1.46 28.62 19.75
N ARG A 14 -0.29 29.26 19.67
CA ARG A 14 0.24 30.16 20.71
C ARG A 14 1.60 30.74 20.34
N ASN A 15 1.70 32.04 20.59
CA ASN A 15 2.87 32.89 20.79
C ASN A 15 3.44 33.60 19.56
N SER A 16 2.88 34.79 19.35
CA SER A 16 3.50 35.98 18.78
C SER A 16 4.86 36.28 19.41
N VAL A 17 5.92 36.42 18.62
CA VAL A 17 6.93 37.52 18.62
C VAL A 17 7.81 37.36 17.36
N THR A 18 8.11 38.48 16.69
CA THR A 18 9.13 38.72 15.62
C THR A 18 8.62 38.83 14.17
N GLN A 19 8.06 39.99 13.84
CA GLN A 19 7.39 40.37 12.57
C GLN A 19 8.28 40.57 11.32
N LEU A 20 9.54 40.11 11.30
CA LEU A 20 10.41 40.17 10.11
C LEU A 20 10.98 38.81 9.69
N SER A 21 10.81 37.78 10.52
CA SER A 21 11.13 36.38 10.17
C SER A 21 9.87 35.58 9.81
N THR A 22 8.69 36.21 9.91
CA THR A 22 7.39 35.55 9.72
C THR A 22 7.00 35.41 8.25
N GLU A 23 7.42 36.32 7.39
CA GLU A 23 7.02 36.33 5.96
C GLU A 23 7.79 35.28 5.15
N ILE A 24 9.11 35.15 5.39
CA ILE A 24 9.96 34.14 4.74
C ILE A 24 9.63 32.71 5.20
N VAL A 25 9.32 32.52 6.48
CA VAL A 25 8.96 31.20 7.04
C VAL A 25 7.55 30.76 6.60
N GLN A 26 6.67 31.68 6.21
CA GLN A 26 5.32 31.34 5.73
C GLN A 26 5.31 30.92 4.25
N GLU A 27 6.10 31.57 3.38
CA GLU A 27 6.22 31.17 1.97
C GLU A 27 6.85 29.77 1.83
N ASP A 28 7.93 29.47 2.58
CA ASP A 28 8.58 28.15 2.56
C ASP A 28 7.69 27.02 3.13
N ASP A 29 6.87 27.33 4.15
CA ASP A 29 5.92 26.36 4.74
C ASP A 29 4.76 26.06 3.77
N ASP A 30 4.21 27.08 3.09
CA ASP A 30 3.08 26.93 2.15
C ASP A 30 3.50 26.19 0.87
N ASP A 31 4.70 26.44 0.34
CA ASP A 31 5.27 25.71 -0.80
C ASP A 31 5.52 24.22 -0.47
N TYR A 32 6.04 23.94 0.73
CA TYR A 32 6.24 22.56 1.19
C TYR A 32 4.92 21.79 1.35
N GLU A 33 3.88 22.41 1.92
CA GLU A 33 2.56 21.77 2.06
C GLU A 33 1.96 21.40 0.69
N TYR A 34 2.12 22.27 -0.30
CA TYR A 34 1.67 22.00 -1.67
C TYR A 34 2.46 20.86 -2.33
N GLU A 35 3.79 20.87 -2.23
CA GLU A 35 4.64 19.79 -2.77
C GLU A 35 4.37 18.45 -2.09
N LEU A 36 4.09 18.45 -0.78
CA LEU A 36 3.71 17.25 -0.04
C LEU A 36 2.35 16.70 -0.50
N GLU A 37 1.36 17.57 -0.75
CA GLU A 37 0.05 17.16 -1.27
C GLU A 37 0.18 16.53 -2.66
N GLU A 38 0.94 17.17 -3.56
CA GLU A 38 1.21 16.62 -4.90
C GLU A 38 1.92 15.26 -4.84
N LEU A 39 2.90 15.12 -3.94
CA LEU A 39 3.59 13.84 -3.72
C LEU A 39 2.64 12.76 -3.19
N ILE A 40 1.76 13.09 -2.24
CA ILE A 40 0.77 12.13 -1.70
C ILE A 40 -0.19 11.68 -2.79
N ASP A 41 -0.66 12.59 -3.65
CA ASP A 41 -1.54 12.25 -4.77
C ASP A 41 -0.84 11.31 -5.76
N LYS A 42 0.38 11.67 -6.19
CA LYS A 42 1.20 10.81 -7.07
C LYS A 42 1.42 9.41 -6.49
N ILE A 43 1.78 9.33 -5.22
CA ILE A 43 1.96 8.05 -4.52
C ILE A 43 0.64 7.28 -4.50
N THR A 44 -0.45 7.94 -4.14
CA THR A 44 -1.78 7.32 -4.02
C THR A 44 -2.25 6.72 -5.35
N ASP A 45 -2.08 7.46 -6.44
CA ASP A 45 -2.46 7.01 -7.78
C ASP A 45 -1.62 5.81 -8.20
N THR A 46 -0.29 5.88 -8.02
CA THR A 46 0.62 4.78 -8.36
C THR A 46 0.28 3.49 -7.61
N TRP A 47 -0.01 3.60 -6.30
CA TRP A 47 -0.42 2.46 -5.48
C TRP A 47 -1.80 1.92 -5.88
N ASN A 48 -2.73 2.78 -6.28
CA ASN A 48 -4.06 2.37 -6.72
C ASN A 48 -4.04 1.64 -8.05
N ASP A 49 -3.22 2.11 -8.99
CA ASP A 49 -3.03 1.46 -10.29
C ASP A 49 -2.38 0.09 -10.09
N THR A 50 -1.28 0.02 -9.33
CA THR A 50 -0.62 -1.26 -9.01
C THR A 50 -1.56 -2.23 -8.29
N PHE A 51 -2.38 -1.75 -7.34
CA PHE A 51 -3.36 -2.60 -6.66
C PHE A 51 -4.43 -3.15 -7.61
N ARG A 52 -4.84 -2.36 -8.61
CA ARG A 52 -5.79 -2.81 -9.63
C ARG A 52 -5.16 -3.87 -10.52
N ASP A 53 -3.94 -3.65 -10.97
CA ASP A 53 -3.18 -4.61 -11.79
C ASP A 53 -3.04 -5.94 -11.03
N MET A 54 -2.71 -5.91 -9.75
CA MET A 54 -2.63 -7.12 -8.91
C MET A 54 -3.98 -7.85 -8.77
N ILE A 55 -5.11 -7.13 -8.74
CA ILE A 55 -6.44 -7.77 -8.74
C ILE A 55 -6.67 -8.51 -10.06
N GLU A 56 -6.40 -7.84 -11.17
CA GLU A 56 -6.57 -8.40 -12.52
C GLU A 56 -5.68 -9.63 -12.70
N ASP A 57 -4.39 -9.51 -12.36
CA ASP A 57 -3.42 -10.60 -12.39
C ASP A 57 -3.84 -11.78 -11.52
N TYR A 58 -4.39 -11.52 -10.32
CA TYR A 58 -4.86 -12.59 -9.44
C TYR A 58 -6.08 -13.32 -10.01
N ILE A 59 -7.02 -12.58 -10.61
CA ILE A 59 -8.18 -13.18 -11.28
C ILE A 59 -7.71 -14.08 -12.41
N ASP A 60 -6.90 -13.55 -13.33
CA ASP A 60 -6.34 -14.28 -14.46
C ASP A 60 -5.56 -15.51 -14.01
N PHE A 61 -4.73 -15.37 -12.98
CA PHE A 61 -3.97 -16.46 -12.38
C PHE A 61 -4.87 -17.58 -11.87
N THR A 62 -5.94 -17.24 -11.14
CA THR A 62 -6.87 -18.25 -10.59
C THR A 62 -7.64 -18.99 -11.68
N GLU A 63 -7.98 -18.30 -12.77
CA GLU A 63 -8.63 -18.91 -13.94
C GLU A 63 -7.67 -19.85 -14.68
N GLN A 64 -6.45 -19.41 -14.95
CA GLN A 64 -5.42 -20.20 -15.64
C GLN A 64 -5.03 -21.48 -14.86
N ASN A 65 -5.09 -21.43 -13.53
CA ASN A 65 -4.75 -22.56 -12.65
C ASN A 65 -5.97 -23.42 -12.24
N ASN A 66 -7.15 -23.19 -12.83
CA ASN A 66 -8.38 -23.93 -12.51
C ASN A 66 -8.73 -23.91 -11.00
N ILE A 67 -8.55 -22.77 -10.34
CA ILE A 67 -8.93 -22.56 -8.94
C ILE A 67 -10.43 -22.19 -8.91
N LEU A 68 -11.29 -23.21 -8.81
CA LEU A 68 -12.73 -23.06 -8.99
C LEU A 68 -13.51 -22.65 -7.72
N ASP A 69 -12.91 -22.85 -6.54
CA ASP A 69 -13.53 -22.49 -5.26
C ASP A 69 -13.47 -20.97 -5.06
N ASN A 70 -14.57 -20.29 -5.41
CA ASN A 70 -14.68 -18.84 -5.32
C ASN A 70 -14.55 -18.32 -3.88
N ASP A 71 -15.07 -19.05 -2.89
CA ASP A 71 -14.98 -18.63 -1.49
C ASP A 71 -13.53 -18.74 -1.01
N TRP A 72 -12.86 -19.83 -1.34
CA TRP A 72 -11.47 -20.05 -0.98
C TRP A 72 -10.54 -19.03 -1.62
N LYS A 73 -10.67 -18.77 -2.94
CA LYS A 73 -9.82 -17.76 -3.60
C LYS A 73 -10.08 -16.35 -3.08
N CYS A 74 -11.33 -16.03 -2.71
CA CYS A 74 -11.64 -14.77 -2.02
C CYS A 74 -11.01 -14.70 -0.62
N GLN A 75 -10.96 -15.82 0.11
CA GLN A 75 -10.30 -15.87 1.42
C GLN A 75 -8.79 -15.68 1.31
N MET A 76 -8.13 -16.33 0.34
CA MET A 76 -6.70 -16.16 0.11
C MET A 76 -6.34 -14.70 -0.18
N TRP A 77 -7.11 -14.06 -1.06
CA TRP A 77 -6.95 -12.64 -1.32
C TRP A 77 -7.20 -11.78 -0.07
N ASN A 78 -8.39 -11.88 0.54
CA ASN A 78 -8.80 -10.95 1.59
C ASN A 78 -8.04 -11.14 2.91
N GLN A 79 -7.75 -12.38 3.29
CA GLN A 79 -7.19 -12.70 4.61
C GLN A 79 -5.67 -12.75 4.60
N ARG A 80 -5.03 -12.88 3.44
CA ARG A 80 -3.56 -12.90 3.34
C ARG A 80 -3.06 -11.68 2.60
N TRP A 81 -3.36 -11.58 1.31
CA TRP A 81 -2.80 -10.53 0.46
C TRP A 81 -3.27 -9.13 0.85
N TYR A 82 -4.58 -8.93 0.94
CA TYR A 82 -5.14 -7.63 1.27
C TYR A 82 -4.74 -7.16 2.68
N ARG A 83 -4.69 -8.07 3.66
CA ARG A 83 -4.18 -7.75 5.00
C ARG A 83 -2.70 -7.36 4.99
N TYR A 84 -1.89 -8.06 4.21
CA TYR A 84 -0.48 -7.71 4.01
C TYR A 84 -0.33 -6.28 3.46
N LEU A 85 -1.08 -5.96 2.39
CA LEU A 85 -1.06 -4.61 1.82
C LEU A 85 -1.55 -3.53 2.80
N GLN A 86 -2.56 -3.83 3.63
CA GLN A 86 -3.01 -2.90 4.68
C GLN A 86 -1.88 -2.56 5.66
N HIS A 87 -1.03 -3.53 6.01
CA HIS A 87 0.14 -3.29 6.85
C HIS A 87 1.17 -2.41 6.14
N LEU A 88 1.50 -2.70 4.88
CA LEU A 88 2.44 -1.88 4.09
C LEU A 88 1.98 -0.42 3.97
N VAL A 89 0.71 -0.20 3.65
CA VAL A 89 0.17 1.17 3.53
C VAL A 89 0.10 1.88 4.87
N SER A 90 -0.17 1.17 5.96
CA SER A 90 -0.09 1.77 7.30
C SER A 90 1.33 2.23 7.64
N SER A 91 2.33 1.41 7.29
CA SER A 91 3.75 1.76 7.46
C SER A 91 4.17 2.92 6.55
N LEU A 92 3.70 2.95 5.31
CA LEU A 92 3.96 4.05 4.38
C LEU A 92 3.34 5.36 4.87
N ASN A 93 2.09 5.32 5.34
CA ASN A 93 1.43 6.48 5.96
C ASN A 93 2.25 7.03 7.14
N ALA A 94 2.85 6.17 7.96
CA ALA A 94 3.69 6.62 9.06
C ALA A 94 4.93 7.41 8.57
N VAL A 95 5.54 7.00 7.46
CA VAL A 95 6.69 7.71 6.85
C VAL A 95 6.24 9.03 6.20
N ILE A 96 5.11 9.02 5.50
CA ILE A 96 4.55 10.22 4.87
C ILE A 96 4.20 11.28 5.91
N GLN A 97 3.69 10.90 7.08
CA GLN A 97 3.30 11.82 8.14
C GLN A 97 4.44 12.23 9.09
N ASP A 98 5.65 11.70 8.91
CA ASP A 98 6.80 12.01 9.77
C ASP A 98 7.62 13.16 9.19
N ASP A 99 7.55 14.33 9.83
CA ASP A 99 8.24 15.57 9.42
C ASP A 99 9.78 15.46 9.45
N SER A 100 10.35 14.40 10.02
CA SER A 100 11.80 14.17 9.99
C SER A 100 12.33 13.66 8.64
N TYR A 101 11.43 13.20 7.75
CA TYR A 101 11.78 12.79 6.39
C TYR A 101 11.58 13.93 5.40
N SER A 102 12.54 14.12 4.49
CA SER A 102 12.36 14.99 3.33
C SER A 102 11.36 14.40 2.34
N LEU A 103 10.84 15.23 1.42
CA LEU A 103 9.98 14.79 0.32
C LEU A 103 10.65 13.70 -0.52
N ASP A 104 11.92 13.89 -0.90
CA ASP A 104 12.71 12.87 -1.61
C ASP A 104 12.78 11.54 -0.86
N ALA A 105 12.94 11.58 0.47
CA ALA A 105 13.01 10.38 1.27
C ALA A 105 11.65 9.67 1.36
N LYS A 106 10.54 10.44 1.46
CA LYS A 106 9.18 9.89 1.41
C LYS A 106 8.89 9.24 0.06
N GLU A 107 9.27 9.90 -1.03
CA GLU A 107 9.14 9.35 -2.38
C GLU A 107 9.95 8.06 -2.54
N TYR A 108 11.23 8.08 -2.13
CA TYR A 108 12.11 6.92 -2.19
C TYR A 108 11.53 5.71 -1.42
N VAL A 109 11.11 5.92 -0.17
CA VAL A 109 10.54 4.84 0.65
C VAL A 109 9.23 4.31 0.06
N SER A 110 8.39 5.19 -0.51
CA SER A 110 7.17 4.77 -1.22
C SER A 110 7.49 3.85 -2.40
N ASN A 111 8.47 4.22 -3.23
CA ASN A 111 8.91 3.43 -4.37
C ASN A 111 9.51 2.08 -3.95
N GLU A 112 10.29 2.04 -2.87
CA GLU A 112 10.81 0.79 -2.30
C GLU A 112 9.68 -0.12 -1.83
N PHE A 113 8.71 0.41 -1.08
CA PHE A 113 7.57 -0.40 -0.61
C PHE A 113 6.76 -0.96 -1.77
N LEU A 114 6.58 -0.18 -2.84
CA LEU A 114 5.89 -0.65 -4.03
C LEU A 114 6.68 -1.74 -4.76
N TYR A 115 8.00 -1.57 -4.87
CA TYR A 115 8.89 -2.59 -5.45
C TYR A 115 8.81 -3.91 -4.69
N TRP A 116 8.88 -3.86 -3.35
CA TRP A 116 8.76 -5.06 -2.52
C TRP A 116 7.38 -5.69 -2.60
N ALA A 117 6.31 -4.88 -2.58
CA ALA A 117 4.94 -5.38 -2.76
C ALA A 117 4.76 -6.14 -4.08
N ASN A 118 5.35 -5.68 -5.18
CA ASN A 118 5.32 -6.40 -6.46
C ASN A 118 6.04 -7.76 -6.39
N ASN A 119 7.21 -7.81 -5.75
CA ASN A 119 7.93 -9.08 -5.58
C ASN A 119 7.18 -10.05 -4.67
N ASP A 120 6.63 -9.55 -3.56
CA ASP A 120 5.87 -10.35 -2.61
C ASP A 120 4.57 -10.87 -3.22
N PHE A 121 4.00 -10.15 -4.19
CA PHE A 121 2.82 -10.61 -4.92
C PHE A 121 3.10 -11.87 -5.72
N ILE A 122 4.25 -11.95 -6.40
CA ILE A 122 4.67 -13.16 -7.14
C ILE A 122 4.81 -14.35 -6.17
N TRP A 123 5.36 -14.10 -4.98
CA TRP A 123 5.48 -15.13 -3.95
C TRP A 123 4.11 -15.54 -3.40
N PHE A 124 3.20 -14.58 -3.20
CA PHE A 124 1.81 -14.85 -2.81
C PHE A 124 1.10 -15.75 -3.83
N LEU A 125 1.24 -15.49 -5.13
CA LEU A 125 0.66 -16.36 -6.17
C LEU A 125 1.21 -17.79 -6.08
N SER A 126 2.50 -17.94 -5.79
CA SER A 126 3.12 -19.26 -5.58
C SER A 126 2.51 -20.00 -4.39
N ILE A 127 2.30 -19.31 -3.26
CA ILE A 127 1.62 -19.88 -2.09
C ILE A 127 0.19 -20.32 -2.42
N VAL A 128 -0.56 -19.48 -3.16
CA VAL A 128 -1.92 -19.81 -3.58
C VAL A 128 -1.93 -21.08 -4.42
N LYS A 129 -0.99 -21.23 -5.35
CA LYS A 129 -0.88 -22.45 -6.15
C LYS A 129 -0.59 -23.68 -5.29
N ASP A 130 0.43 -23.60 -4.45
CA ASP A 130 0.89 -24.74 -3.64
C ASP A 130 -0.21 -25.22 -2.69
N GLU A 131 -0.97 -24.30 -2.07
CA GLU A 131 -2.08 -24.66 -1.20
C GLU A 131 -3.27 -25.25 -1.95
N TRP A 132 -3.55 -24.76 -3.15
CA TRP A 132 -4.61 -25.32 -4.00
C TRP A 132 -4.25 -26.74 -4.45
N ASP A 133 -3.04 -26.94 -4.97
CA ASP A 133 -2.57 -28.24 -5.44
C ASP A 133 -2.60 -29.26 -4.27
N THR A 134 -2.16 -28.87 -3.07
CA THR A 134 -2.25 -29.69 -1.85
C THR A 134 -3.69 -30.07 -1.50
N ARG A 135 -4.65 -29.16 -1.68
CA ARG A 135 -6.07 -29.43 -1.40
C ARG A 135 -6.64 -30.47 -2.35
N ILE A 136 -6.35 -30.35 -3.64
CA ILE A 136 -6.80 -31.32 -4.65
C ILE A 136 -6.20 -32.70 -4.39
N GLU A 137 -4.92 -32.78 -4.03
CA GLU A 137 -4.28 -34.05 -3.68
C GLU A 137 -4.98 -34.74 -2.49
N ASN A 138 -5.30 -33.99 -1.44
CA ASN A 138 -5.99 -34.54 -0.26
C ASN A 138 -7.42 -35.00 -0.59
N GLU A 139 -8.18 -34.23 -1.39
CA GLU A 139 -9.53 -34.62 -1.83
C GLU A 139 -9.49 -35.92 -2.66
N ILE A 140 -8.48 -36.13 -3.50
CA ILE A 140 -8.31 -37.38 -4.27
C ILE A 140 -8.01 -38.56 -3.36
N VAL A 141 -7.15 -38.39 -2.35
CA VAL A 141 -6.79 -39.47 -1.40
C VAL A 141 -8.00 -39.89 -0.57
N GLU A 142 -8.83 -38.95 -0.11
CA GLU A 142 -10.05 -39.25 0.66
C GLU A 142 -11.10 -40.02 -0.15
N ILE A 143 -11.21 -39.78 -1.46
CA ILE A 143 -12.14 -40.51 -2.34
C ILE A 143 -11.67 -41.96 -2.60
N GLN A 144 -10.37 -42.24 -2.45
CA GLN A 144 -9.77 -43.55 -2.70
C GLN A 144 -9.62 -44.44 -1.45
N ALA A 145 -9.88 -43.92 -0.26
CA ALA A 145 -9.78 -44.61 1.04
C ALA A 145 -11.13 -45.18 1.51
#